data_AF-A0A1R4FYX2-F1
#
_entry.id   AF-A0A1R4FYX2-F1
#
_cell.length_a   1.000
_cell.length_b   1.000
_cell.length_c   1.000
_cell.angle_alpha   90.00
_cell.angle_beta   90.00
_cell.angle_gamma   90.00
#
_symmetry.space_group_name_H-M   'P 1'
#
loop_
_entity.id
_entity.type
_entity.pdbx_description
1 polymer ?
#
loop_
_entity_poly.entity_id
_entity_poly.type
_entity_poly.pdbx_seq_one_letter_code
_entity_poly.pdbx_strand_id
1 'polypeptide(L)' 'MLDVALSAGISPETLRKIESGRVATPAFPTVAAIAVELGLSLDEIWQRIGRPEDERLPSGRELTGVAAR' A
#
# COMPACT_ATOMS: atom_id res chain seq x y z
N MET A 1 4.50 -10.09 -16.30
CA MET A 1 4.69 -10.71 -14.96
C MET A 1 6.00 -11.48 -14.86
N LEU A 2 6.33 -12.39 -15.79
CA LEU A 2 7.64 -13.04 -15.82
C LEU A 2 8.78 -12.03 -15.94
N ASP A 3 8.70 -11.12 -16.92
CA ASP A 3 9.76 -10.13 -17.18
C ASP A 3 9.99 -9.23 -15.97
N VAL A 4 8.91 -8.69 -15.39
CA VAL A 4 8.98 -7.85 -14.18
C VAL A 4 9.67 -8.58 -13.02
N ALA A 5 9.33 -9.85 -12.79
CA ALA A 5 9.94 -10.63 -11.71
C ALA A 5 11.44 -10.82 -11.94
N LEU A 6 11.84 -11.20 -13.16
CA LEU A 6 13.23 -11.43 -13.51
C LEU A 6 14.06 -10.15 -13.44
N SER A 7 13.56 -9.03 -13.98
CA SER A 7 14.21 -7.72 -13.88
C SER A 7 14.34 -7.26 -12.42
N ALA A 8 13.34 -7.54 -11.57
CA ALA A 8 13.38 -7.24 -10.15
C ALA A 8 14.19 -8.24 -9.30
N GLY A 9 14.83 -9.24 -9.92
CA GLY A 9 15.69 -10.22 -9.24
C GLY A 9 14.94 -11.22 -8.35
N ILE A 10 13.65 -11.46 -8.62
CA ILE A 10 12.81 -12.40 -7.88
C ILE A 10 12.18 -13.45 -8.80
N SER A 11 11.74 -14.57 -8.23
CA SER A 11 11.00 -15.55 -9.01
C SER A 11 9.59 -15.04 -9.35
N PRO A 12 8.99 -15.45 -10.48
CA PRO A 12 7.58 -15.15 -10.78
C PRO A 12 6.62 -15.61 -9.70
N GLU A 13 6.93 -16.71 -9.02
CA GLU A 13 6.14 -17.21 -7.90
C GLU A 13 6.27 -16.30 -6.66
N THR A 14 7.43 -15.72 -6.42
CA THR A 14 7.62 -14.69 -5.38
C THR A 14 6.78 -13.46 -5.68
N LEU A 15 6.77 -12.99 -6.94
CA LEU A 15 5.96 -11.84 -7.35
C LEU A 15 4.46 -12.13 -7.14
N ARG A 16 3.96 -13.31 -7.53
CA ARG A 16 2.57 -13.74 -7.26
C ARG A 16 2.23 -13.76 -5.77
N LYS A 17 3.16 -14.18 -4.91
CA LYS A 17 2.95 -14.15 -3.45
C LYS A 17 2.87 -12.72 -2.91
N ILE A 18 3.64 -11.79 -3.47
CA ILE A 18 3.56 -10.37 -3.11
C ILE A 18 2.20 -9.80 -3.56
N GLU A 19 1.81 -10.01 -4.82
CA GLU A 19 0.52 -9.54 -5.37
C GLU A 19 -0.69 -10.08 -4.60
N SER A 20 -0.63 -11.34 -4.16
CA SER A 20 -1.70 -11.98 -3.38
C SER A 20 -1.66 -11.66 -1.89
N GLY A 21 -0.71 -10.85 -1.42
CA GLY A 21 -0.54 -10.52 0.00
C GLY A 21 -0.01 -11.67 0.87
N ARG A 22 0.46 -12.76 0.27
CA ARG A 22 1.06 -13.92 0.97
C ARG A 22 2.52 -13.71 1.39
N VAL A 23 3.06 -12.52 1.13
CA VAL A 23 4.31 -12.04 1.74
C VAL A 23 3.94 -10.87 2.64
N ALA A 24 3.86 -11.13 3.95
CA ALA A 24 3.43 -10.12 4.93
C ALA A 24 4.37 -8.90 4.97
N THR A 25 5.67 -9.12 4.80
CA THR A 25 6.71 -8.09 4.86
C THR A 25 7.78 -8.33 3.79
N PRO A 26 7.52 -7.97 2.52
CA PRO A 26 8.56 -8.05 1.50
C PRO A 26 9.74 -7.13 1.88
N ALA A 27 10.96 -7.56 1.58
CA ALA A 27 12.13 -6.74 1.83
C ALA A 27 12.04 -5.44 1.03
N PHE A 28 12.38 -4.30 1.64
CA PHE A 28 12.30 -2.99 0.98
C PHE A 28 13.04 -2.93 -0.37
N PRO A 29 14.25 -3.49 -0.53
CA PRO A 29 14.92 -3.55 -1.83
C PRO A 29 14.09 -4.27 -2.92
N THR A 30 13.33 -5.29 -2.55
CA THR A 30 12.43 -6.00 -3.48
C THR A 30 11.30 -5.08 -3.95
N VAL A 31 10.71 -4.31 -3.03
CA VAL A 31 9.66 -3.34 -3.36
C VAL A 31 10.22 -2.26 -4.30
N ALA A 32 11.40 -1.73 -4.00
CA ALA A 32 12.06 -0.72 -4.81
C ALA A 32 12.40 -1.23 -6.22
N ALA A 33 12.91 -2.46 -6.36
CA ALA A 33 13.23 -3.04 -7.66
C ALA A 33 11.99 -3.23 -8.54
N ILE A 34 10.87 -3.70 -7.97
CA ILE A 34 9.59 -3.82 -8.68
C ILE A 34 9.09 -2.43 -9.11
N ALA A 35 9.20 -1.41 -8.24
CA ALA A 35 8.76 -0.05 -8.57
C ALA A 35 9.51 0.53 -9.77
N VAL A 36 10.84 0.38 -9.78
CA VAL A 36 11.70 0.83 -10.89
C VAL A 36 11.29 0.17 -12.21
N GLU A 37 11.07 -1.15 -12.20
CA GLU A 37 10.69 -1.90 -13.40
C GLU A 37 9.31 -1.50 -13.94
N LEU A 38 8.39 -1.11 -13.06
CA LEU A 38 7.06 -0.62 -13.44
C LEU A 38 7.06 0.88 -13.82
N GLY A 39 8.20 1.56 -13.76
CA GLY A 39 8.30 3.00 -14.00
C GLY A 39 7.59 3.84 -12.94
N LEU A 40 7.43 3.31 -11.73
CA LEU A 40 6.75 3.96 -10.61
C LEU A 40 7.75 4.52 -9.60
N SER A 41 7.46 5.71 -9.06
CA SER A 41 8.17 6.19 -7.88
C SER A 41 7.59 5.57 -6.61
N LEU A 42 8.42 5.46 -5.56
CA LEU A 42 7.94 5.00 -4.25
C LEU A 42 6.91 5.97 -3.64
N ASP A 43 7.01 7.27 -3.95
CA ASP A 43 6.01 8.26 -3.55
C ASP A 43 4.66 7.99 -4.21
N GLU A 44 4.64 7.63 -5.49
CA GLU A 44 3.41 7.29 -6.21
C GLU A 44 2.74 6.03 -5.63
N ILE A 45 3.54 5.06 -5.21
CA ILE A 45 3.06 3.87 -4.50
C ILE A 45 2.49 4.28 -3.14
N TRP A 46 3.22 5.09 -2.36
CA TRP A 46 2.78 5.57 -1.05
C TRP A 46 1.46 6.33 -1.12
N GLN A 47 1.29 7.23 -2.09
CA GLN A 47 0.04 7.97 -2.29
C GLN A 47 -1.16 7.08 -2.61
N ARG A 48 -0.94 5.95 -3.30
CA ARG A 48 -2.00 5.00 -3.64
C ARG A 48 -2.43 4.12 -2.46
N ILE A 49 -1.48 3.72 -1.60
CA ILE A 49 -1.78 2.90 -0.41
C ILE A 49 -2.20 3.75 0.79
N GLY A 50 -1.73 4.99 0.86
CA GLY A 50 -1.99 5.96 1.93
C GLY A 50 -3.36 6.61 1.87
N ARG A 51 -4.25 6.14 0.99
CA ARG A 51 -5.70 6.35 1.10
C ARG A 51 -6.27 5.16 1.88
N PRO A 52 -6.20 5.14 3.22
CA PRO A 52 -6.93 4.15 3.98
C PRO A 52 -8.40 4.25 3.55
N GLU A 53 -9.03 3.12 3.24
CA GLU A 53 -10.48 3.05 3.33
C GLU A 53 -10.84 3.50 4.73
N ASP A 54 -11.38 4.71 4.84
CA ASP A 54 -12.00 5.25 6.03
C ASP A 54 -11.29 4.84 7.33
N GLU A 55 -10.35 5.68 7.74
CA GLU A 55 -10.43 6.13 9.13
C GLU A 55 -11.84 6.76 9.27
N ARG A 56 -12.86 5.91 9.43
CA ARG A 56 -14.23 6.23 9.83
C ARG A 56 -14.11 6.69 11.27
N LEU A 57 -13.42 7.80 11.47
CA LEU A 57 -13.58 8.64 12.62
C LEU A 57 -15.09 8.89 12.66
N PRO A 58 -15.81 8.43 13.69
CA PRO A 58 -17.22 8.75 13.79
C PRO A 58 -17.31 10.27 13.67
N SER A 59 -18.13 10.74 12.72
CA SER A 59 -18.39 12.16 12.55
C SER A 59 -19.20 12.64 13.76
N GLY A 60 -18.53 12.78 14.89
CA GLY A 60 -19.08 13.25 16.16
C GLY A 60 -19.19 14.77 16.15
N ARG A 61 -19.94 15.32 15.20
CA ARG A 61 -20.63 16.58 15.41
C ARG A 61 -22.08 16.24 15.74
N GLU A 62 -22.34 15.96 17.01
CA GLU A 62 -23.65 16.16 17.64
C GLU A 62 -23.50 16.04 19.16
N LEU A 63 -22.96 17.09 19.78
CA LEU A 63 -23.35 17.53 21.13
C LEU A 63 -23.56 19.04 21.09
N THR A 64 -24.46 19.46 20.21
CA THR A 64 -25.21 20.70 20.42
C THR A 64 -26.11 20.54 21.64
N GLY A 65 -25.82 21.31 22.68
CA GLY A 65 -26.81 21.87 23.60
C GLY A 65 -27.42 20.97 24.68
N VAL A 66 -26.79 20.94 25.86
CA VAL A 66 -27.37 20.98 27.23
C VAL A 66 -26.14 21.27 28.13
N ALA A 67 -25.99 22.31 28.96
CA ALA A 67 -26.81 23.36 29.56
C ALA A 67 -25.90 24.61 29.67
N ALA A 68 -26.31 25.86 29.45
CA ALA A 68 -27.34 26.58 30.18
C ALA A 68 -27.27 26.37 31.71
N ARG A 69 -26.15 26.74 32.35
CA ARG A 69 -26.08 27.56 33.58
C ARG A 69 -24.68 27.56 34.17
#